data_AF-A0A2D5P653-F1
#
_entry.id   AF-A0A2D5P653-F1
#
_cell.length_a   1.000
_cell.length_b   1.000
_cell.length_c   1.000
_cell.angle_alpha   90.00
_cell.angle_beta   90.00
_cell.angle_gamma   90.00
#
_symmetry.space_group_name_H-M   'P 1'
#
loop_
_entity.id
_entity.type
_entity.pdbx_description
1 polymer ?
#
loop_
_entity_poly.entity_id
_entity_poly.type
_entity_poly.pdbx_seq_one_letter_code
_entity_poly.pdbx_strand_id
1 'polypeptide(L)'
;MSNYEIYLAIAIMTVVNYFTRFLPFLFFKKNDLPSYIVFIERFFPAVIMTILIVYSIKDIDFVIAPHGLKEVGAIIFTAILHITLKNYLISIFAGTIFYMGLVQYL
;
A
#
# COMPACT_ATOMS: atom_id res chain seq x y z
N MET A 1 -9.57 -3.63 26.81
CA MET A 1 -9.95 -4.74 25.92
C MET A 1 -9.44 -6.02 26.57
N SER A 2 -10.32 -6.95 26.87
CA SER A 2 -9.92 -8.24 27.45
C SER A 2 -9.23 -9.07 26.38
N ASN A 3 -8.19 -9.84 26.72
CA ASN A 3 -7.48 -10.70 25.75
C ASN A 3 -8.44 -11.62 24.97
N TYR A 4 -9.54 -12.03 25.61
CA TYR A 4 -10.60 -12.81 24.99
C TYR A 4 -11.31 -12.10 23.84
N GLU A 5 -11.53 -10.78 23.94
CA GLU A 5 -12.16 -9.99 22.88
C GLU A 5 -11.26 -9.90 21.65
N ILE A 6 -9.93 -9.81 21.85
CA ILE A 6 -8.95 -9.76 20.77
C ILE A 6 -8.94 -11.08 20.00
N TYR A 7 -8.89 -12.22 20.69
CA TYR A 7 -8.93 -13.53 20.03
C TYR A 7 -10.23 -13.76 19.27
N LEU A 8 -11.37 -13.36 19.85
CA LEU A 8 -12.67 -13.49 19.20
C LEU A 8 -12.77 -12.59 17.95
N ALA A 9 -12.25 -11.37 18.02
CA ALA A 9 -12.18 -10.45 16.88
C ALA A 9 -11.29 -11.02 15.76
N ILE A 10 -10.11 -11.54 16.07
CA ILE A 10 -9.21 -12.17 15.09
C ILE A 10 -9.91 -13.36 14.40
N ALA A 11 -10.58 -14.22 15.18
CA ALA A 11 -11.30 -15.36 14.63
C ALA A 11 -12.41 -14.93 13.66
N ILE A 12 -13.24 -13.95 14.05
CA ILE A 12 -14.30 -13.42 13.19
C ILE A 12 -13.73 -12.78 11.93
N MET A 13 -12.73 -11.90 12.06
CA MET A 13 -12.10 -11.24 10.92
C MET A 13 -11.46 -12.23 9.96
N THR A 14 -10.86 -13.30 10.48
CA THR A 14 -10.27 -14.37 9.65
C THR A 14 -11.34 -15.08 8.83
N VAL A 15 -12.44 -15.49 9.48
CA VAL A 15 -13.56 -16.18 8.80
C VAL A 15 -14.18 -15.28 7.74
N VAL A 16 -14.47 -14.02 8.07
CA VAL A 16 -15.06 -13.06 7.15
C VAL A 16 -14.14 -12.79 5.96
N ASN A 17 -12.84 -12.55 6.19
CA ASN A 17 -11.88 -12.27 5.11
C ASN A 17 -11.73 -13.46 4.17
N TYR A 18 -11.63 -14.68 4.71
CA TYR A 18 -11.62 -15.90 3.90
C TYR A 18 -12.90 -16.04 3.07
N PHE A 19 -14.05 -15.78 3.68
CA PHE A 19 -15.33 -15.87 2.99
C PHE A 19 -15.43 -14.84 1.85
N THR A 20 -15.06 -13.58 2.08
CA THR A 20 -15.05 -12.53 1.05
C THR A 20 -14.12 -12.87 -0.11
N ARG A 21 -12.98 -13.50 0.14
CA ARG A 21 -12.06 -13.96 -0.91
C ARG A 21 -12.59 -15.19 -1.64
N PHE A 22 -13.23 -16.12 -0.94
CA PHE A 22 -13.73 -17.37 -1.52
C PHE A 22 -15.01 -17.17 -2.36
N LEU A 23 -15.85 -16.21 -1.98
CA LEU A 23 -17.11 -15.88 -2.64
C LEU A 23 -16.96 -15.63 -4.15
N PRO A 24 -16.05 -14.76 -4.64
CA PRO A 24 -15.87 -14.58 -6.08
C PRO A 24 -15.44 -15.88 -6.78
N PHE A 25 -14.61 -16.72 -6.18
CA PHE A 25 -14.22 -18.00 -6.79
C PHE A 25 -15.39 -18.99 -6.88
N LEU A 26 -16.34 -18.96 -5.94
CA LEU A 26 -17.53 -19.82 -5.99
C LEU A 26 -18.53 -19.36 -7.06
N PHE A 27 -18.76 -18.04 -7.19
CA PHE A 27 -19.70 -17.47 -8.16
C PHE A 27 -19.14 -17.44 -9.59
N PHE A 28 -17.84 -17.19 -9.77
CA PHE A 28 -17.21 -17.06 -11.10
C PHE A 28 -16.53 -18.36 -11.59
N LYS A 29 -16.87 -19.53 -11.01
CA LYS A 29 -16.23 -20.82 -11.33
C LYS A 29 -16.44 -21.33 -12.77
N LYS A 30 -17.47 -20.86 -13.48
CA LYS A 30 -17.91 -21.45 -14.77
C LYS A 30 -18.11 -20.48 -15.93
N ASN A 31 -18.13 -19.16 -15.67
CA ASN A 31 -18.29 -18.16 -16.72
C ASN A 31 -16.98 -17.38 -16.87
N ASP A 32 -16.62 -17.08 -18.11
CA ASP A 32 -15.63 -16.05 -18.40
C ASP A 32 -15.99 -14.79 -17.61
N LEU A 33 -15.02 -14.24 -16.88
CA LEU A 33 -15.21 -13.00 -16.13
C LEU A 33 -15.75 -11.94 -17.09
N PRO A 34 -16.86 -11.25 -16.75
CA PRO A 34 -17.36 -10.15 -17.56
C PRO A 34 -16.22 -9.17 -17.89
N SER A 35 -16.14 -8.70 -19.14
CA SER A 35 -15.03 -7.84 -19.58
C SER A 35 -14.84 -6.59 -18.70
N TYR A 36 -15.90 -6.14 -18.02
CA TYR A 36 -15.85 -5.06 -17.05
C TYR A 36 -15.04 -5.41 -15.78
N ILE A 37 -15.15 -6.63 -15.25
CA ILE A 37 -14.39 -7.08 -14.08
C ILE A 37 -12.91 -7.24 -14.43
N VAL A 38 -12.62 -7.80 -15.61
CA VAL A 38 -11.24 -7.94 -16.15
C VAL A 38 -10.59 -6.57 -16.40
N PHE A 39 -11.39 -5.59 -16.83
CA PHE A 39 -10.91 -4.22 -16.93
C PHE A 39 -10.54 -3.68 -15.54
N ILE A 40 -11.45 -3.78 -14.57
CA ILE A 40 -11.18 -3.28 -13.21
C ILE A 40 -9.95 -3.97 -12.62
N GLU A 41 -9.84 -5.30 -12.63
CA GLU A 41 -8.69 -6.00 -12.03
C GLU A 41 -7.35 -5.60 -12.65
N ARG A 42 -7.33 -5.26 -13.96
CA ARG A 42 -6.11 -4.85 -14.66
C ARG A 42 -5.68 -3.43 -14.28
N PHE A 43 -6.63 -2.52 -14.09
CA PHE A 43 -6.33 -1.12 -13.77
C PHE A 43 -6.27 -0.84 -12.27
N PHE A 44 -6.89 -1.69 -11.44
CA PHE A 44 -6.96 -1.51 -9.99
C PHE A 44 -5.58 -1.42 -9.32
N PRO A 45 -4.58 -2.26 -9.66
CA PRO A 45 -3.24 -2.14 -9.07
C PRO A 45 -2.63 -0.76 -9.33
N ALA A 46 -2.72 -0.25 -10.56
CA ALA A 46 -2.20 1.06 -10.89
C ALA A 46 -2.91 2.18 -10.11
N VAL A 47 -4.25 2.12 -10.03
CA VAL A 47 -5.07 3.08 -9.28
C VAL A 47 -4.69 3.10 -7.79
N ILE A 48 -4.59 1.92 -7.16
CA ILE A 48 -4.22 1.82 -5.74
C ILE A 48 -2.82 2.34 -5.49
N MET A 49 -1.85 2.03 -6.36
CA MET A 49 -0.49 2.57 -6.24
C MET A 49 -0.48 4.10 -6.28
N THR A 50 -1.27 4.72 -7.17
CA THR A 50 -1.43 6.18 -7.21
C THR A 50 -2.04 6.73 -5.92
N ILE A 51 -3.11 6.10 -5.42
CA ILE A 51 -3.77 6.52 -4.18
C ILE A 51 -2.81 6.43 -2.99
N LEU A 52 -2.02 5.36 -2.89
CA LEU A 52 -1.05 5.19 -1.81
C LEU A 52 0.02 6.28 -1.80
N ILE A 53 0.52 6.69 -2.98
CA ILE A 53 1.47 7.81 -3.09
C ILE A 53 0.84 9.12 -2.61
N VAL A 54 -0.37 9.44 -3.06
CA VAL A 54 -1.09 10.66 -2.64
C VAL A 54 -1.39 10.63 -1.14
N TYR A 55 -1.83 9.48 -0.63
CA TYR A 55 -2.16 9.31 0.78
C TYR A 55 -0.92 9.46 1.67
N SER A 56 0.24 8.99 1.22
CA SER A 56 1.51 9.14 1.94
C SER A 56 1.92 10.61 2.12
N ILE A 57 1.39 11.52 1.28
CA ILE A 57 1.64 12.96 1.36
C ILE A 57 0.53 13.68 2.16
N LYS A 58 -0.68 13.10 2.20
CA LYS A 58 -1.88 13.72 2.76
C LYS A 58 -1.74 14.07 4.25
N ASP A 59 -1.12 13.19 5.02
CA ASP A 59 -0.97 13.35 6.48
C ASP A 59 0.33 14.09 6.87
N ILE A 60 1.03 14.72 5.91
CA ILE A 60 2.24 15.50 6.18
C ILE A 60 1.84 16.91 6.64
N ASP A 61 2.20 17.26 7.87
CA ASP A 61 2.05 18.61 8.42
C ASP A 61 3.15 19.55 7.88
N PHE A 62 2.82 20.30 6.82
CA PHE A 62 3.73 21.29 6.21
C PHE A 62 3.95 22.57 7.06
N VAL A 63 3.27 22.71 8.20
CA VAL A 63 3.14 23.99 8.93
C VAL A 63 4.11 24.11 10.12
N ILE A 64 4.63 23.01 10.67
CA ILE A 64 5.53 23.03 11.83
C ILE A 64 6.95 22.75 11.35
N ALA A 65 7.85 23.72 11.53
CA ALA A 65 9.27 23.50 11.32
C ALA A 65 9.80 22.52 12.39
N PRO A 66 10.63 21.53 12.03
CA PRO A 66 11.19 21.20 10.72
C PRO A 66 10.37 20.04 10.09
N HIS A 67 10.67 19.58 8.86
CA HIS A 67 10.20 18.28 8.31
C HIS A 67 8.98 18.25 7.36
N GLY A 68 8.99 19.09 6.31
CA GLY A 68 8.34 18.76 5.02
C GLY A 68 9.36 18.45 3.90
N LEU A 69 10.64 18.80 4.12
CA LEU A 69 11.71 18.64 3.13
C LEU A 69 12.24 17.20 3.07
N LYS A 70 12.14 16.45 4.17
CA LYS A 70 12.65 15.08 4.29
C LYS A 70 11.83 14.11 3.44
N GLU A 71 10.52 14.29 3.49
CA GLU A 71 9.50 13.52 2.81
C GLU A 71 9.59 13.75 1.30
N VAL A 72 9.67 15.01 0.87
CA VAL A 72 9.88 15.37 -0.55
C VAL A 72 11.21 14.83 -1.06
N GLY A 73 12.29 14.94 -0.28
CA GLY A 73 13.60 14.37 -0.63
C GLY A 73 13.56 12.85 -0.80
N ALA A 74 12.88 12.14 0.12
CA ALA A 74 12.72 10.69 0.05
C ALA A 74 11.88 10.23 -1.14
N ILE A 75 10.82 10.96 -1.49
CA ILE A 75 9.98 10.69 -2.65
C ILE A 75 10.80 10.85 -3.94
N ILE A 76 11.54 11.94 -4.08
CA ILE A 76 12.39 12.19 -5.26
C ILE A 76 13.46 11.10 -5.38
N PHE A 77 14.13 10.75 -4.28
CA PHE A 77 15.16 9.71 -4.28
C PHE A 77 14.59 8.35 -4.68
N THR A 78 13.43 7.98 -4.14
CA THR A 78 12.76 6.71 -4.46
C THR A 78 12.29 6.68 -5.92
N ALA A 79 11.80 7.81 -6.46
CA ALA A 79 11.42 7.92 -7.87
C ALA A 79 12.63 7.72 -8.80
N ILE A 80 13.77 8.34 -8.48
CA ILE A 80 15.01 8.17 -9.26
C ILE A 80 15.48 6.72 -9.23
N LEU A 81 15.47 6.08 -8.05
CA LEU A 81 15.82 4.66 -7.92
C LEU A 81 14.87 3.75 -8.70
N HIS A 82 13.57 4.06 -8.69
CA HIS A 82 12.58 3.27 -9.40
C HIS A 82 12.80 3.27 -10.92
N ILE A 83 13.12 4.44 -11.47
CA ILE A 83 13.37 4.63 -12.90
C ILE A 83 14.68 3.95 -13.32
N THR A 84 15.72 4.02 -12.49
CA THR A 84 17.06 3.52 -12.83
C THR A 84 17.22 2.01 -12.61
N LEU A 85 16.73 1.47 -11.50
CA LEU A 85 16.99 0.07 -11.12
C LEU A 85 15.99 -0.92 -11.71
N LYS A 86 14.82 -0.48 -12.21
CA LYS A 86 13.72 -1.33 -12.74
C LYS A 86 13.34 -2.54 -11.84
N ASN A 87 13.82 -2.57 -10.60
CA ASN A 87 13.64 -3.63 -9.62
C ASN A 87 12.90 -3.06 -8.41
N TYR A 88 11.63 -3.45 -8.28
CA TYR A 88 10.71 -2.96 -7.26
C TYR A 88 11.24 -3.18 -5.84
N LEU A 89 11.83 -4.35 -5.56
CA LEU A 89 12.35 -4.68 -4.22
C LEU A 89 13.45 -3.71 -3.79
N ILE A 90 14.44 -3.46 -4.66
CA ILE A 90 15.57 -2.59 -4.35
C ILE A 90 15.08 -1.15 -4.14
N SER A 91 14.17 -0.68 -4.99
CA SER A 91 13.60 0.67 -4.88
C SER A 91 12.85 0.88 -3.54
N ILE A 92 12.07 -0.12 -3.10
CA ILE A 92 11.35 -0.05 -1.81
C ILE A 92 12.32 -0.05 -0.63
N PHE A 93 13.27 -0.99 -0.58
CA PHE A 93 14.21 -1.10 0.54
C PHE A 93 15.12 0.13 0.64
N ALA A 94 15.73 0.54 -0.48
CA ALA A 94 16.62 1.69 -0.48
C ALA A 94 15.89 3.00 -0.18
N GLY A 95 14.67 3.19 -0.73
CA GLY A 95 13.82 4.33 -0.41
C GLY A 95 13.45 4.40 1.07
N THR A 96 13.10 3.26 1.68
CA THR A 96 12.76 3.16 3.10
C THR A 96 13.96 3.46 3.99
N ILE A 97 15.13 2.89 3.69
CA ILE A 97 16.37 3.14 4.45
C ILE A 97 16.74 4.63 4.38
N PHE A 98 16.65 5.23 3.19
CA PHE A 98 16.92 6.65 3.01
C PHE A 98 15.96 7.54 3.81
N TYR A 99 14.66 7.25 3.76
CA TYR A 99 13.66 7.95 4.57
C TYR A 99 13.91 7.79 6.08
N MET A 100 14.18 6.57 6.55
CA MET A 100 14.50 6.33 7.97
C MET A 100 15.77 7.07 8.40
N GLY A 101 16.79 7.13 7.54
CA GLY A 101 17.99 7.92 7.80
C GLY A 101 17.68 9.41 7.94
N LEU A 102 16.87 9.97 7.04
CA LEU A 102 16.41 11.36 7.10
C LEU A 102 15.58 11.66 8.35
N VAL A 103 14.71 10.74 8.78
CA VAL A 103 13.86 10.94 9.96
C VAL A 103 14.65 10.83 11.25
N GLN A 104 15.61 9.90 11.34
CA GLN A 104 16.33 9.62 12.59
C GLN A 104 17.56 10.50 12.82
N TYR A 105 18.26 10.94 11.76
CA TYR A 105 19.53 11.69 11.89
C TYR A 105 19.41 13.20 11.64
N LEU A 106 18.35 13.64 10.97
CA LEU A 106 18.03 15.06 10.72
C LEU A 106 16.72 15.40 11.45
#